data_AF-A0A952HDS2-F1
#
_entry.id   AF-A0A952HDS2-F1
#
_cell.length_a   1.000
_cell.length_b   1.000
_cell.length_c   1.000
_cell.angle_alpha   90.00
_cell.angle_beta   90.00
_cell.angle_gamma   90.00
#
_symmetry.space_group_name_H-M   'P 1'
#
loop_
_entity.id
_entity.type
_entity.pdbx_description
1 polymer ?
#
loop_
_entity_poly.entity_id
_entity_poly.type
_entity_poly.pdbx_seq_one_letter_code
_entity_poly.pdbx_strand_id
1 'polypeptide(L)'
;MRLKPEDLHVSKGRENWNYKGIVAYSKICTHVGCPVALYEQQTHHLLCPCHQSQFDITHEAEVIFGPAKRPLPQLPITIDSEGYLVAQRDFHEPVGPSFWEREH
;
A
#
# COMPACT_ATOMS: atom_id res chain seq x y z
N MET A 1 2.06 4.01 -6.90
CA MET A 1 1.00 4.90 -7.44
C MET A 1 1.44 6.35 -7.25
N ARG A 2 0.92 7.27 -8.05
CA ARG A 2 1.16 8.71 -7.92
C ARG A 2 -0.17 9.42 -7.69
N LEU A 3 -0.27 10.11 -6.57
CA LEU A 3 -1.40 10.93 -6.17
C LEU A 3 -0.93 12.38 -6.03
N LYS A 4 -1.85 13.32 -5.86
CA LYS A 4 -1.44 14.65 -5.42
C LYS A 4 -1.05 14.57 -3.94
N PRO A 5 0.02 15.26 -3.50
CA PRO A 5 0.46 15.21 -2.11
C PRO A 5 -0.64 15.59 -1.10
N GLU A 6 -1.53 16.51 -1.47
CA GLU A 6 -2.65 16.96 -0.64
C GLU A 6 -3.75 15.91 -0.44
N ASP A 7 -3.83 14.89 -1.30
CA ASP A 7 -4.81 13.81 -1.21
C ASP A 7 -4.34 12.70 -0.23
N LEU A 8 -3.11 12.77 0.29
CA LEU A 8 -2.55 11.74 1.16
C LEU A 8 -2.79 12.05 2.65
N HIS A 9 -3.46 11.15 3.34
CA HIS A 9 -3.68 11.17 4.77
C HIS A 9 -2.66 10.26 5.46
N VAL A 10 -1.49 10.82 5.78
CA VAL A 10 -0.35 10.06 6.31
C VAL A 10 -0.37 10.03 7.84
N SER A 11 -0.23 8.83 8.41
CA SER A 11 -0.11 8.62 9.85
C SER A 11 1.22 9.14 10.39
N LYS A 12 1.21 9.54 11.67
CA LYS A 12 2.42 10.01 12.35
C LYS A 12 3.53 8.96 12.31
N GLY A 13 4.73 9.34 11.86
CA GLY A 13 5.89 8.45 11.71
C GLY A 13 6.04 7.81 10.32
N ARG A 14 5.10 8.03 9.40
CA ARG A 14 5.15 7.55 8.00
C ARG A 14 5.34 8.69 6.99
N GLU A 15 5.58 9.91 7.46
CA GLU A 15 5.68 11.12 6.64
C GLU A 15 6.76 10.98 5.55
N ASN A 16 7.84 10.26 5.84
CA ASN A 16 8.95 10.02 4.91
C ASN A 16 8.83 8.71 4.10
N TRP A 17 7.69 8.02 4.10
CA TRP A 17 7.53 6.75 3.35
C TRP A 17 7.06 6.95 1.90
N ASN A 18 6.68 8.17 1.55
CA ASN A 18 6.29 8.56 0.21
C ASN A 18 7.25 9.64 -0.32
N TYR A 19 7.32 9.79 -1.63
CA TYR A 19 8.08 10.87 -2.26
C TYR A 19 7.16 11.73 -3.12
N LYS A 20 6.80 12.93 -2.64
CA LYS A 20 6.00 13.93 -3.38
C LYS A 20 4.74 13.33 -4.03
N GLY A 21 3.97 12.57 -3.26
CA GLY A 21 2.74 11.91 -3.74
C GLY A 21 2.96 10.56 -4.42
N ILE A 22 4.21 10.10 -4.55
CA ILE A 22 4.53 8.73 -5.00
C ILE A 22 4.55 7.82 -3.78
N VAL A 23 3.71 6.79 -3.83
CA VAL A 23 3.56 5.75 -2.81
C VAL A 23 3.77 4.38 -3.43
N ALA A 24 4.35 3.45 -2.66
CA ALA A 24 4.56 2.07 -3.10
C ALA A 24 3.95 1.10 -2.09
N TYR A 25 3.16 0.15 -2.57
CA TYR A 25 2.53 -0.88 -1.74
C TYR A 25 2.75 -2.25 -2.37
N SER A 26 2.72 -3.30 -1.56
CA SER A 26 2.73 -4.67 -2.08
C SER A 26 1.50 -4.93 -2.94
N LYS A 27 1.70 -5.63 -4.06
CA LYS A 27 0.61 -6.12 -4.91
C LYS A 27 -0.04 -7.38 -4.34
N ILE A 28 0.53 -8.01 -3.32
CA ILE A 28 0.04 -9.28 -2.79
C ILE A 28 -1.08 -8.99 -1.80
N CYS A 29 -2.30 -9.35 -2.15
CA CYS A 29 -3.48 -9.16 -1.31
C CYS A 29 -3.32 -9.85 0.05
N THR A 30 -3.62 -9.13 1.13
CA THR A 30 -3.52 -9.62 2.52
C THR A 30 -4.58 -10.64 2.92
N HIS A 31 -5.56 -10.89 2.05
CA HIS A 31 -6.52 -11.98 2.21
C HIS A 31 -5.88 -13.33 1.89
N VAL A 32 -5.82 -13.70 0.60
CA VAL A 32 -5.32 -15.02 0.13
C VAL A 32 -4.29 -14.90 -0.99
N GLY A 33 -3.58 -13.76 -1.06
CA GLY A 33 -2.34 -13.65 -1.83
C GLY A 33 -2.49 -13.32 -3.31
N CYS A 34 -3.72 -13.14 -3.81
CA CYS A 34 -3.93 -12.70 -5.19
C CYS A 34 -3.25 -11.36 -5.50
N PRO A 35 -2.77 -11.15 -6.73
CA PRO A 35 -2.29 -9.84 -7.17
C PRO A 35 -3.43 -8.80 -7.22
N VAL A 36 -3.32 -7.75 -6.42
CA VAL A 36 -4.16 -6.55 -6.47
C VAL A 36 -3.79 -5.76 -7.73
N ALA A 37 -4.58 -5.90 -8.79
CA ALA A 37 -4.18 -5.49 -10.14
C ALA A 37 -5.06 -4.41 -10.76
N LEU A 38 -6.16 -4.04 -10.12
CA LEU A 38 -7.10 -3.05 -10.62
C LEU A 38 -6.97 -1.78 -9.81
N TYR A 39 -6.89 -0.63 -10.48
CA TYR A 39 -6.78 0.69 -9.85
C TYR A 39 -7.86 1.60 -10.40
N GLU A 40 -8.70 2.11 -9.51
CA GLU A 40 -9.71 3.10 -9.82
C GLU A 40 -9.13 4.50 -9.60
N GLN A 41 -8.77 5.18 -10.68
CA GLN A 41 -8.00 6.42 -10.58
C GLN A 41 -8.77 7.60 -9.96
N GLN A 42 -10.10 7.63 -10.06
CA GLN A 42 -10.92 8.73 -9.54
C GLN A 42 -11.07 8.69 -8.02
N THR A 43 -11.19 7.49 -7.45
CA THR A 43 -11.38 7.26 -6.01
C THR A 43 -10.09 6.89 -5.30
N HIS A 44 -9.02 6.61 -6.07
CA HIS A 44 -7.75 6.09 -5.59
C HIS A 44 -7.85 4.72 -4.92
N HIS A 45 -8.89 3.93 -5.22
CA HIS A 45 -9.02 2.57 -4.70
C HIS A 45 -8.19 1.57 -5.51
N LEU A 46 -7.52 0.66 -4.82
CA LEU A 46 -7.00 -0.57 -5.40
C LEU A 46 -7.99 -1.71 -5.15
N LEU A 47 -8.24 -2.52 -6.19
CA LEU A 47 -9.17 -3.63 -6.12
C LEU A 47 -8.46 -4.96 -6.40
N CYS A 48 -8.70 -5.93 -5.53
CA CYS A 48 -8.29 -7.31 -5.72
C CYS A 48 -9.35 -8.06 -6.56
N PRO A 49 -9.02 -8.56 -7.76
CA PRO A 49 -10.01 -9.15 -8.66
C PRO A 49 -10.58 -10.50 -8.17
N CYS A 50 -9.89 -11.19 -7.26
CA CYS A 50 -10.30 -12.52 -6.82
C CYS A 50 -11.55 -12.51 -5.92
N HIS A 51 -11.54 -11.64 -4.91
CA HIS A 51 -12.59 -11.59 -3.89
C HIS A 51 -13.02 -10.16 -3.56
N GLN A 52 -12.66 -9.22 -4.46
CA GLN A 52 -13.17 -7.85 -4.47
C GLN A 52 -12.80 -7.02 -3.24
N SER A 53 -11.74 -7.40 -2.49
CA SER A 53 -11.21 -6.50 -1.46
C SER A 53 -10.75 -5.19 -2.09
N GLN A 54 -11.14 -4.08 -1.46
CA GLN A 54 -10.78 -2.74 -1.89
C GLN A 54 -9.91 -2.07 -0.83
N PHE A 55 -8.88 -1.37 -1.29
CA PHE A 55 -7.89 -0.71 -0.44
C PHE A 55 -7.82 0.77 -0.83
N ASP A 56 -8.00 1.67 0.14
CA ASP A 56 -7.93 3.11 -0.09
C ASP A 56 -6.48 3.61 0.02
N ILE A 57 -5.92 4.04 -1.11
CA ILE A 57 -4.52 4.49 -1.19
C ILE A 57 -4.31 5.87 -0.57
N THR A 58 -5.36 6.67 -0.41
CA THR A 58 -5.28 7.97 0.27
C THR A 58 -5.07 7.79 1.77
N HIS A 59 -5.56 6.68 2.34
CA HIS A 59 -5.46 6.29 3.75
C HIS A 59 -4.59 5.05 3.92
N GLU A 60 -3.35 5.11 3.43
CA GLU A 60 -2.32 4.10 3.72
C GLU A 60 -2.67 2.65 3.30
N ALA A 61 -3.49 2.51 2.26
CA ALA A 61 -4.04 1.24 1.75
C ALA A 61 -4.94 0.51 2.75
N GLU A 62 -5.67 1.25 3.60
CA GLU A 62 -6.68 0.72 4.51
C GLU A 62 -7.74 -0.10 3.75
N VAL A 63 -8.20 -1.19 4.36
CA VAL A 63 -9.26 -2.01 3.77
C VAL A 63 -10.60 -1.34 4.00
N ILE A 64 -11.25 -0.94 2.90
CA ILE A 64 -12.57 -0.29 2.94
C ILE A 64 -13.70 -1.24 2.53
N PHE A 65 -13.39 -2.36 1.87
CA PHE A 65 -14.38 -3.35 1.46
C PHE A 65 -13.79 -4.75 1.26
N GLY A 66 -14.66 -5.77 1.33
CA GLY A 66 -14.34 -7.17 1.03
C GLY A 66 -13.69 -7.93 2.19
N PRO A 67 -13.16 -9.15 1.92
CA PRO A 67 -12.75 -10.08 2.97
C PRO A 67 -11.36 -9.83 3.59
N ALA A 68 -10.48 -9.04 2.96
CA ALA A 68 -9.21 -8.65 3.57
C ALA A 68 -9.45 -7.96 4.92
N LYS A 69 -8.54 -8.14 5.87
CA LYS A 69 -8.63 -7.58 7.23
C LYS A 69 -7.44 -6.72 7.63
N ARG A 70 -6.50 -6.52 6.70
CA ARG A 70 -5.28 -5.76 6.93
C ARG A 70 -4.96 -4.90 5.72
N PRO A 71 -4.42 -3.69 5.92
CA PRO A 71 -3.92 -2.86 4.83
C PRO A 71 -2.89 -3.57 3.97
N LEU A 72 -2.65 -3.08 2.75
CA LEU A 72 -1.49 -3.53 1.98
C LEU A 72 -0.22 -2.95 2.63
N PRO A 73 0.85 -3.75 2.81
CA PRO A 73 2.12 -3.24 3.30
C PRO A 73 2.68 -2.15 2.39
N GLN A 74 3.04 -1.00 2.96
CA GLN A 74 3.71 0.09 2.24
C GLN A 74 5.23 -0.11 2.27
N LEU A 75 5.87 0.11 1.12
CA LEU A 75 7.33 0.15 0.99
C LEU A 75 7.80 1.61 1.12
N PRO A 76 8.62 1.95 2.13
CA PRO A 76 9.19 3.30 2.23
C PRO A 76 10.17 3.55 1.08
N ILE A 77 9.93 4.61 0.32
CA ILE A 77 10.73 4.96 -0.87
C ILE A 77 11.31 6.37 -0.77
N THR A 78 12.43 6.60 -1.47
CA THR A 78 13.05 7.91 -1.63
C THR A 78 13.67 8.00 -3.03
N ILE A 79 14.41 9.08 -3.29
CA ILE A 79 15.21 9.26 -4.49
C ILE A 79 16.70 9.22 -4.12
N ASP A 80 17.52 8.59 -4.94
CA ASP A 80 18.97 8.64 -4.80
C ASP A 80 19.58 9.94 -5.39
N SER A 81 20.90 10.05 -5.40
CA SER A 81 21.62 11.22 -5.93
C SER A 81 21.48 11.40 -7.44
N GLU A 82 21.12 10.35 -8.18
CA GLU A 82 20.97 10.36 -9.63
C GLU A 82 19.52 10.63 -10.06
N GLY A 83 18.57 10.61 -9.11
CA GLY A 83 17.17 10.88 -9.38
C GLY A 83 16.29 9.63 -9.50
N TYR A 84 16.80 8.43 -9.18
CA TYR A 84 16.04 7.19 -9.26
C TYR A 84 15.30 6.87 -7.96
N LEU A 85 14.12 6.27 -8.09
CA LEU A 85 13.36 5.75 -6.95
C LEU A 85 14.10 4.55 -6.34
N VAL A 86 14.36 4.62 -5.04
CA VAL A 86 14.98 3.54 -4.26
C VAL A 86 14.15 3.24 -3.02
N ALA A 87 14.13 1.98 -2.61
CA ALA A 87 13.56 1.58 -1.32
C ALA A 87 14.52 2.02 -0.20
N GLN A 88 13.98 2.62 0.87
CA GLN A 88 14.79 3.00 2.04
C GLN A 88 15.11 1.78 2.91
N ARG A 89 14.24 0.76 2.89
CA ARG A 89 14.33 -0.50 3.64
C ARG A 89 13.22 -1.46 3.17
N ASP A 90 13.22 -2.66 3.73
CA ASP A 90 12.16 -3.66 3.54
C ASP A 90 10.81 -3.21 4.11
N PHE A 91 9.76 -4.02 3.86
CA PHE A 91 8.46 -3.83 4.48
C PHE A 91 8.54 -3.95 6.01
N HIS A 92 7.75 -3.15 6.70
CA HIS A 92 7.65 -3.18 8.16
C HIS A 92 6.79 -4.33 8.70
N GLU A 93 6.05 -5.00 7.82
CA GLU A 93 5.19 -6.12 8.16
C GLU A 93 5.30 -7.20 7.09
N PRO A 94 5.01 -8.47 7.43
CA PRO A 94 4.99 -9.55 6.46
C PRO A 94 4.00 -9.27 5.32
N VAL A 95 4.44 -9.56 4.10
CA VAL A 95 3.65 -9.40 2.90
C VAL A 95 2.69 -10.57 2.68
N GLY A 96 1.48 -10.26 2.22
CA GLY A 96 0.49 -11.25 1.79
C GLY A 96 -0.42 -11.75 2.93
N PRO A 97 -0.99 -12.96 2.80
CA PRO A 97 -1.93 -13.53 3.76
C PRO A 97 -1.43 -13.59 5.20
N SER A 98 -2.36 -13.58 6.15
CA SER A 98 -2.01 -13.84 7.55
C SER A 98 -1.58 -15.30 7.77
N PHE A 99 -0.73 -15.51 8.76
CA PHE A 99 -0.29 -16.81 9.25
C PHE A 99 -0.30 -16.79 10.79
N TRP A 100 -0.13 -17.95 11.42
CA TRP A 100 -0.38 -18.13 12.85
C TRP A 100 0.58 -17.34 13.75
N GLU A 101 1.86 -17.27 13.39
CA GLU A 101 2.91 -16.59 14.15
C GLU A 101 3.02 -15.08 13.86
N ARG A 102 2.07 -14.52 13.08
CA ARG A 102 2.12 -13.11 12.73
C ARG A 102 1.79 -12.25 13.95
N GLU A 103 2.71 -11.35 14.31
CA GLU A 103 2.47 -10.34 15.35
C GLU A 103 1.33 -9.39 14.96
N HIS A 104 0.52 -9.01 15.95
CA HIS A 104 -0.65 -8.13 15.80
C HIS A 104 -0.27 -6.65 15.84
#